data_AF-A0A2N1PLN1-F1
#
_entry.id   AF-A0A2N1PLN1-F1
#
_cell.length_a   1.000
_cell.length_b   1.000
_cell.length_c   1.000
_cell.angle_alpha   90.00
_cell.angle_beta   90.00
_cell.angle_gamma   90.00
#
_symmetry.space_group_name_H-M   'P 1'
#
loop_
_entity.id
_entity.type
_entity.pdbx_description
1 polymer ?
#
loop_
_entity_poly.entity_id
_entity_poly.type
_entity_poly.pdbx_seq_one_letter_code
_entity_poly.pdbx_strand_id
1 'polypeptide(L)'
;MKRSAGDLVQIRMTLLKAGQRAAAVPADTMECDYMISINGILLDGSASVGDPVTIVTPSGRNVSGLLTDQVPGYHHSFGDTLPELAWIGQGSRKILQESRTIWEEAEKRLHGGGCCKCNCGTVPAAVNGVSADGAEAAAGDHTGSERG
;
A
#
# COMPACT_ATOMS: atom_id res chain seq x y z
N MET A 1 8.42 14.21 -24.39
CA MET A 1 9.56 13.56 -23.70
C MET A 1 9.25 12.08 -23.57
N LYS A 2 10.22 11.19 -23.82
CA LYS A 2 10.02 9.72 -23.83
C LYS A 2 10.73 9.10 -22.63
N ARG A 3 10.07 8.20 -21.91
CA ARG A 3 10.59 7.45 -20.74
C ARG A 3 10.82 5.99 -21.11
N SER A 4 11.79 5.35 -20.47
CA SER A 4 12.15 3.94 -20.67
C SER A 4 11.78 3.08 -19.46
N ALA A 5 11.63 1.78 -19.69
CA ALA A 5 11.45 0.80 -18.61
C ALA A 5 12.53 0.96 -17.52
N GLY A 6 12.13 0.92 -16.26
CA GLY A 6 13.03 1.11 -15.11
C GLY A 6 13.15 2.55 -14.62
N ASP A 7 12.62 3.53 -15.36
CA ASP A 7 12.60 4.93 -14.92
C ASP A 7 11.62 5.13 -13.75
N LEU A 8 12.00 6.00 -12.81
CA LEU A 8 11.09 6.51 -11.80
C LEU A 8 10.18 7.56 -12.43
N VAL A 9 8.89 7.26 -12.45
CA VAL A 9 7.85 8.08 -13.09
C VAL A 9 6.66 8.32 -12.16
N GLN A 10 5.86 9.31 -12.49
CA GLN A 10 4.58 9.58 -11.83
C GLN A 10 3.45 9.34 -12.83
N ILE A 11 2.45 8.55 -12.42
CA ILE A 11 1.19 8.42 -13.15
C ILE A 11 0.10 9.25 -12.47
N ARG A 12 -0.87 9.69 -13.24
CA ARG A 12 -2.08 10.34 -12.74
C ARG A 12 -3.32 9.63 -13.26
N MET A 13 -4.34 9.53 -12.42
CA MET A 13 -5.67 9.06 -12.82
C MET A 13 -6.75 9.80 -12.03
N THR A 14 -7.94 9.89 -12.60
CA THR A 14 -9.11 10.38 -11.89
C THR A 14 -9.74 9.22 -11.12
N LEU A 15 -9.78 9.33 -9.80
CA LEU A 15 -10.38 8.31 -8.93
C LEU A 15 -11.89 8.54 -8.77
N LEU A 16 -12.32 9.80 -8.60
CA LEU A 16 -13.73 10.18 -8.52
C LEU A 16 -13.98 11.37 -9.43
N LYS A 17 -15.07 11.32 -10.19
CA LYS A 17 -15.52 12.45 -11.00
C LYS A 17 -16.20 13.51 -10.12
N ALA A 18 -16.27 14.74 -10.62
CA ALA A 18 -17.09 15.79 -10.01
C ALA A 18 -18.50 15.27 -9.67
N GLY A 19 -19.00 15.59 -8.48
CA GLY A 19 -20.27 15.09 -7.96
C GLY A 19 -20.27 13.68 -7.36
N GLN A 20 -19.19 12.88 -7.52
CA GLN A 20 -19.05 11.58 -6.85
C GLN A 20 -18.34 11.67 -5.49
N ARG A 21 -18.06 12.89 -5.02
CA ARG A 21 -17.48 13.16 -3.69
C ARG A 21 -18.55 13.02 -2.61
N ALA A 22 -18.13 12.74 -1.38
CA ALA A 22 -19.05 12.63 -0.26
C ALA A 22 -19.86 13.93 -0.08
N ALA A 23 -21.15 13.82 0.27
CA ALA A 23 -22.05 14.97 0.37
C ALA A 23 -21.64 16.05 1.41
N ALA A 24 -20.72 15.72 2.31
CA ALA A 24 -20.22 16.63 3.34
C ALA A 24 -19.08 17.55 2.88
N VAL A 25 -18.57 17.44 1.64
CA VAL A 25 -17.56 18.37 1.14
C VAL A 25 -18.17 19.70 0.67
N PRO A 26 -17.44 20.84 0.80
CA PRO A 26 -17.89 22.13 0.30
C PRO A 26 -18.23 22.11 -1.19
N ALA A 27 -19.17 22.97 -1.62
CA ALA A 27 -19.65 23.06 -2.99
C ALA A 27 -18.50 23.18 -4.01
N ASP A 28 -17.55 24.06 -3.77
CA ASP A 28 -16.37 24.28 -4.64
C ASP A 28 -15.55 22.98 -4.84
N THR A 29 -15.48 22.13 -3.81
CA THR A 29 -14.75 20.85 -3.89
C THR A 29 -15.55 19.76 -4.60
N MET A 30 -16.89 19.84 -4.59
CA MET A 30 -17.75 18.89 -5.30
C MET A 30 -17.66 19.04 -6.82
N GLU A 31 -17.40 20.26 -7.30
CA GLU A 31 -17.28 20.57 -8.74
C GLU A 31 -15.94 20.11 -9.34
N CYS A 32 -14.99 19.68 -8.50
CA CYS A 32 -13.65 19.28 -8.93
C CYS A 32 -13.47 17.76 -8.96
N ASP A 33 -12.88 17.25 -10.06
CA ASP A 33 -12.42 15.87 -10.16
C ASP A 33 -11.38 15.54 -9.06
N TYR A 34 -11.51 14.37 -8.43
CA TYR A 34 -10.51 13.87 -7.50
C TYR A 34 -9.47 13.06 -8.25
N MET A 35 -8.30 13.66 -8.45
CA MET A 35 -7.18 13.01 -9.11
C MET A 35 -6.20 12.45 -8.08
N ILE A 36 -5.73 11.22 -8.32
CA ILE A 36 -4.62 10.63 -7.58
C ILE A 36 -3.37 10.64 -8.46
N SER A 37 -2.23 10.95 -7.85
CA SER A 37 -0.91 10.83 -8.48
C SER A 37 -0.11 9.78 -7.70
N ILE A 38 0.49 8.83 -8.43
CA ILE A 38 1.19 7.69 -7.84
C ILE A 38 2.58 7.60 -8.47
N ASN A 39 3.58 7.45 -7.60
CA ASN A 39 4.97 7.30 -8.01
C ASN A 39 5.35 5.82 -8.06
N GLY A 40 6.12 5.46 -9.07
CA GLY A 40 6.63 4.11 -9.21
C GLY A 40 7.54 3.96 -10.40
N ILE A 41 7.89 2.71 -10.67
CA ILE A 41 8.86 2.34 -11.69
C ILE A 41 8.11 1.87 -12.93
N LEU A 42 8.46 2.41 -14.09
CA LEU A 42 7.82 2.05 -15.36
C LEU A 42 8.16 0.60 -15.74
N LEU A 43 7.12 -0.21 -15.99
CA LEU A 43 7.27 -1.59 -16.46
C LEU A 43 7.31 -1.68 -17.99
N ASP A 44 6.63 -0.77 -18.68
CA ASP A 44 6.53 -0.76 -20.14
C ASP A 44 7.86 -0.34 -20.80
N GLY A 45 8.17 -0.91 -21.97
CA GLY A 45 9.45 -0.72 -22.65
C GLY A 45 9.79 0.75 -22.92
N SER A 46 8.84 1.51 -23.48
CA SER A 46 8.99 2.95 -23.61
C SER A 46 7.63 3.64 -23.74
N ALA A 47 7.46 4.79 -23.10
CA ALA A 47 6.20 5.53 -23.10
C ALA A 47 6.42 7.04 -23.24
N SER A 48 5.44 7.73 -23.80
CA SER A 48 5.39 9.19 -23.88
C SER A 48 4.46 9.76 -22.81
N VAL A 49 4.68 11.03 -22.47
CA VAL A 49 3.78 11.76 -21.56
C VAL A 49 2.35 11.75 -22.13
N GLY A 50 1.38 11.37 -21.30
CA GLY A 50 -0.02 11.21 -21.68
C GLY A 50 -0.42 9.79 -22.09
N ASP A 51 0.53 8.87 -22.28
CA ASP A 51 0.21 7.49 -22.62
C ASP A 51 -0.28 6.70 -21.39
N PRO A 52 -1.21 5.74 -21.57
CA PRO A 52 -1.56 4.79 -20.53
C PRO A 52 -0.38 3.82 -20.31
N VAL A 53 0.13 3.80 -19.09
CA VAL A 53 1.28 2.98 -18.70
C VAL A 53 0.99 2.19 -17.42
N THR A 54 1.73 1.12 -17.22
CA THR A 54 1.72 0.35 -15.96
C THR A 54 3.02 0.56 -15.20
N ILE A 55 2.88 0.91 -13.92
CA ILE A 55 4.01 1.09 -13.00
C ILE A 55 3.96 0.06 -11.88
N VAL A 56 5.12 -0.25 -11.32
CA VAL A 56 5.25 -0.96 -10.04
C VAL A 56 5.57 0.05 -8.93
N THR A 57 4.72 0.09 -7.91
CA THR A 57 4.92 0.95 -6.73
C THR A 57 6.06 0.39 -5.84
N PRO A 58 6.67 1.21 -4.97
CA PRO A 58 7.66 0.73 -3.99
C PRO A 58 7.14 -0.36 -3.04
N SER A 59 5.82 -0.49 -2.92
CA SER A 59 5.12 -1.53 -2.17
C SER A 59 4.92 -2.84 -2.95
N GLY A 60 5.29 -2.88 -4.23
CA GLY A 60 5.14 -4.06 -5.10
C GLY A 60 3.78 -4.20 -5.79
N ARG A 61 2.92 -3.17 -5.75
CA ARG A 61 1.63 -3.19 -6.46
C ARG A 61 1.78 -2.66 -7.88
N ASN A 62 1.13 -3.33 -8.83
CA ASN A 62 1.01 -2.86 -10.21
C ASN A 62 -0.19 -1.92 -10.34
N VAL A 63 0.04 -0.74 -10.91
CA VAL A 63 -1.00 0.28 -11.08
C VAL A 63 -0.89 0.88 -12.47
N SER A 64 -2.01 1.01 -13.17
CA SER A 64 -2.08 1.60 -14.51
C SER A 64 -2.67 3.01 -14.45
N GLY A 65 -2.13 3.93 -15.24
CA GLY A 65 -2.60 5.32 -15.31
C GLY A 65 -1.92 6.11 -16.41
N LEU A 66 -2.19 7.41 -16.48
CA LEU A 66 -1.60 8.27 -17.52
C LEU A 66 -0.23 8.78 -17.08
N LEU A 67 0.78 8.60 -17.92
CA LEU A 67 2.14 9.05 -17.64
C LEU A 67 2.20 10.58 -17.57
N THR A 68 2.77 11.12 -16.49
CA THR A 68 3.01 12.55 -16.32
C THR A 68 4.49 12.87 -16.58
N ASP A 69 4.79 14.05 -17.13
CA ASP A 69 6.18 14.47 -17.42
C ASP A 69 7.03 14.75 -16.16
N GLN A 70 6.36 14.88 -15.02
CA GLN A 70 6.97 15.22 -13.74
C GLN A 70 7.84 14.06 -13.27
N VAL A 71 9.15 14.30 -13.13
CA VAL A 71 9.96 13.51 -12.20
C VAL A 71 9.37 13.78 -10.81
N PRO A 72 9.00 12.76 -10.02
CA PRO A 72 8.49 13.02 -8.68
C PRO A 72 9.57 13.76 -7.90
N GLY A 73 9.29 15.00 -7.52
CA GLY A 73 10.22 15.88 -6.84
C GLY A 73 9.45 16.95 -6.09
N TYR A 74 9.84 17.23 -4.85
CA TYR A 74 9.22 18.27 -4.05
C TYR A 74 9.93 19.60 -4.33
N HIS A 75 9.33 20.44 -5.16
CA HIS A 75 9.88 21.77 -5.49
C HIS A 75 10.03 22.69 -4.25
N HIS A 76 9.43 22.33 -3.12
CA HIS A 76 9.40 23.14 -1.90
C HIS A 76 10.38 22.68 -0.82
N SER A 77 11.05 21.52 -0.94
CA SER A 77 12.06 21.04 0.03
C SER A 77 12.74 19.74 -0.43
N PHE A 78 13.98 19.54 0.05
CA PHE A 78 14.84 18.35 -0.07
C PHE A 78 15.51 18.06 -1.42
N GLY A 79 15.22 18.86 -2.46
CA GLY A 79 15.90 18.75 -3.76
C GLY A 79 15.32 17.67 -4.66
N ASP A 80 16.06 17.36 -5.73
CA ASP A 80 15.62 16.39 -6.74
C ASP A 80 15.70 14.95 -6.20
N THR A 81 14.77 14.11 -6.64
CA THR A 81 14.76 12.70 -6.25
C THR A 81 15.93 11.96 -6.90
N LEU A 82 16.74 11.32 -6.05
CA LEU A 82 17.86 10.49 -6.48
C LEU A 82 17.33 9.14 -7.01
N PRO A 83 17.49 8.83 -8.32
CA PRO A 83 16.96 7.60 -8.90
C PRO A 83 17.59 6.33 -8.32
N GLU A 84 18.83 6.39 -7.82
CA GLU A 84 19.53 5.28 -7.20
C GLU A 84 18.83 4.80 -5.92
N LEU A 85 18.18 5.72 -5.18
CA LEU A 85 17.48 5.40 -3.94
C LEU A 85 16.12 4.74 -4.17
N ALA A 86 15.54 4.83 -5.38
CA ALA A 86 14.22 4.31 -5.69
C ALA A 86 14.10 2.78 -5.46
N TRP A 87 15.21 2.05 -5.64
CA TRP A 87 15.24 0.58 -5.60
C TRP A 87 15.58 0.00 -4.22
N ILE A 88 16.24 0.76 -3.35
CA ILE A 88 16.76 0.27 -2.06
C ILE A 88 15.64 -0.26 -1.16
N GLY A 89 14.48 0.38 -1.18
CA GLY A 89 13.32 -0.05 -0.40
C GLY A 89 12.83 -1.46 -0.78
N GLN A 90 12.88 -1.82 -2.06
CA GLN A 90 12.50 -3.15 -2.52
C GLN A 90 13.53 -4.22 -2.10
N GLY A 91 14.82 -3.91 -2.25
CA GLY A 91 15.89 -4.81 -1.80
C GLY A 91 15.84 -5.08 -0.30
N SER A 92 15.66 -4.01 0.51
CA SER A 92 15.56 -4.12 1.97
C SER A 92 14.38 -5.00 2.40
N ARG A 93 13.23 -4.88 1.72
CA ARG A 93 12.06 -5.72 2.00
C ARG A 93 12.31 -7.20 1.69
N LYS A 94 13.01 -7.53 0.60
CA LYS A 94 13.36 -8.93 0.28
C LYS A 94 14.21 -9.55 1.38
N ILE A 95 15.24 -8.84 1.83
CA ILE A 95 16.12 -9.29 2.94
C ILE A 95 15.31 -9.55 4.22
N LEU A 96 14.36 -8.66 4.55
CA LEU A 96 13.49 -8.83 5.73
C LEU A 96 12.48 -9.98 5.58
N GLN A 97 12.05 -10.29 4.35
CA GLN A 97 11.16 -11.43 4.08
C GLN A 97 11.90 -12.76 4.14
N GLU A 98 13.09 -12.82 3.53
CA GLU A 98 13.97 -13.99 3.58
C GLU A 98 14.37 -14.33 5.02
N SER A 99 14.77 -13.32 5.80
CA SER A 99 15.11 -13.54 7.21
C SER A 99 13.91 -14.07 8.00
N ARG A 100 12.70 -13.55 7.77
CA ARG A 100 11.48 -14.06 8.40
C ARG A 100 11.24 -15.54 8.07
N THR A 101 11.40 -15.95 6.81
CA THR A 101 11.23 -17.36 6.42
C THR A 101 12.24 -18.28 7.10
N ILE A 102 13.50 -17.83 7.25
CA ILE A 102 14.53 -18.57 7.95
C ILE A 102 14.14 -18.79 9.43
N TRP A 103 13.63 -17.75 10.10
CA TRP A 103 13.18 -17.84 11.49
C TRP A 103 11.95 -18.74 11.64
N GLU A 104 10.94 -18.60 10.78
CA GLU A 104 9.74 -19.47 10.79
C GLU A 104 10.11 -20.95 10.57
N GLU A 105 11.04 -21.23 9.66
CA GLU A 105 11.54 -22.58 9.47
C GLU A 105 12.39 -23.09 10.64
N ALA A 106 13.22 -22.23 11.24
CA ALA A 106 14.01 -22.58 12.42
C ALA A 106 13.10 -22.87 13.62
N GLU A 107 12.06 -22.07 13.86
CA GLU A 107 11.03 -22.33 14.86
C GLU A 107 10.31 -23.66 14.61
N LYS A 108 9.91 -23.93 13.36
CA LYS A 108 9.32 -25.23 13.00
C LYS A 108 10.28 -26.41 13.22
N ARG A 109 11.59 -26.24 13.00
CA ARG A 109 12.61 -27.27 13.31
C ARG A 109 12.81 -27.46 14.81
N LEU A 110 12.79 -26.36 15.58
CA LEU A 110 12.97 -26.37 17.03
C LEU A 110 11.72 -26.87 17.78
N HIS A 111 10.52 -26.63 17.24
CA HIS A 111 9.24 -26.96 17.88
C HIS A 111 8.44 -28.07 17.16
N GLY A 112 8.88 -28.52 15.98
CA GLY A 112 8.33 -29.68 15.25
C GLY A 112 9.01 -31.02 15.61
N GLY A 113 10.07 -30.97 16.41
CA GLY A 113 10.54 -32.11 17.19
C GLY A 113 9.83 -32.08 18.53
N GLY A 114 9.04 -33.11 18.83
CA GLY A 114 8.28 -33.24 20.06
C GLY A 114 9.08 -32.78 21.27
N CYS A 115 8.43 -31.90 22.06
CA CYS A 115 8.83 -31.40 23.35
C CYS A 115 9.88 -32.31 24.00
N CYS A 116 11.05 -31.72 24.23
CA CYS A 116 12.06 -32.16 25.17
C CYS A 116 11.38 -32.91 26.34
N LYS A 117 11.91 -34.07 26.72
CA LYS A 117 11.45 -34.92 27.84
C LYS A 117 11.33 -34.23 29.21
N CYS A 118 11.61 -32.93 29.28
CA CYS A 118 11.46 -32.08 30.45
C CYS A 118 10.07 -31.42 30.42
N ASN A 119 9.24 -31.85 31.35
CA ASN A 119 7.97 -31.26 31.74
C ASN A 119 8.16 -29.81 32.25
N CYS A 120 8.41 -28.84 31.36
CA CYS A 120 8.41 -27.42 31.71
C CYS A 120 7.34 -26.68 30.89
N GLY A 121 6.12 -26.70 31.43
CA GLY A 121 5.10 -25.68 31.25
C GLY A 121 4.69 -25.39 29.81
N THR A 122 3.61 -26.03 29.37
CA THR A 122 2.80 -25.62 28.23
C THR A 122 2.43 -24.14 28.37
N VAL A 123 2.97 -23.28 27.52
CA VAL A 123 2.37 -21.97 27.25
C VAL A 123 1.26 -22.24 26.23
N PRO A 124 -0.03 -22.02 26.55
CA PRO A 124 -1.09 -22.32 25.62
C PRO A 124 -0.98 -21.45 24.38
N ALA A 125 -1.11 -22.10 23.22
CA ALA A 125 -1.19 -21.47 21.91
C ALA A 125 -2.51 -20.68 21.78
N ALA A 126 -2.54 -19.45 22.28
CA ALA A 126 -3.61 -18.49 22.00
C ALA A 126 -3.15 -17.06 22.29
N VAL A 127 -2.49 -16.40 21.32
CA VAL A 127 -2.53 -14.92 21.28
C VAL A 127 -2.52 -14.30 19.88
N ASN A 128 -2.52 -15.07 18.80
CA ASN A 128 -2.65 -14.48 17.45
C ASN A 128 -3.97 -14.89 16.79
N GLY A 129 -5.05 -14.31 17.32
CA GLY A 129 -6.34 -14.22 16.66
C GLY A 129 -6.69 -12.76 16.40
N VAL A 130 -6.02 -12.13 15.44
CA VAL A 130 -6.56 -10.92 14.78
C VAL A 130 -6.85 -11.33 13.34
N SER A 131 -8.02 -11.92 13.15
CA SER A 131 -8.63 -12.10 11.84
C SER A 131 -9.00 -10.73 11.30
N ALA A 132 -8.43 -10.38 10.14
CA ALA A 132 -8.82 -9.22 9.37
C ALA A 132 -9.99 -9.61 8.46
N ASP A 133 -11.21 -9.65 9.00
CA ASP A 133 -12.43 -9.77 8.19
C ASP A 133 -13.64 -9.16 8.92
N GLY A 134 -14.26 -8.15 8.28
CA GLY A 134 -15.69 -7.82 8.41
C GLY A 134 -16.15 -6.98 9.61
N ALA A 135 -16.20 -5.67 9.47
CA ALA A 135 -17.10 -4.81 10.24
C ALA A 135 -18.06 -4.09 9.28
N GLU A 136 -19.18 -4.74 9.01
CA GLU A 136 -20.37 -4.16 8.40
C GLU A 136 -21.44 -3.97 9.48
N ALA A 137 -22.15 -2.84 9.41
CA ALA A 137 -23.41 -2.50 10.07
C ALA A 137 -23.44 -2.32 11.61
N ALA A 138 -23.41 -1.05 12.04
CA ALA A 138 -24.09 -0.61 13.26
C ALA A 138 -25.18 0.41 12.88
N ALA A 139 -26.40 -0.09 12.67
CA ALA A 139 -27.62 0.69 12.80
C ALA A 139 -28.11 0.50 14.25
N GLY A 140 -28.16 1.59 15.02
CA GLY A 140 -28.70 1.61 16.37
C GLY A 140 -29.91 2.52 16.42
N ASP A 141 -31.11 1.92 16.42
CA ASP A 141 -32.36 2.57 16.78
C ASP A 141 -32.33 2.97 18.26
N HIS A 142 -32.40 4.27 18.53
CA HIS A 142 -32.59 4.81 19.88
C HIS A 142 -34.09 5.01 20.13
N THR A 143 -34.75 4.04 20.76
CA THR A 143 -36.04 4.26 21.45
C THR A 143 -35.99 3.67 22.85
N GLY A 144 -35.40 4.44 23.77
CA GLY A 144 -35.41 4.17 25.21
C GLY A 144 -36.47 5.04 25.90
N SER A 145 -37.58 4.42 26.25
CA SER A 145 -38.65 4.98 27.08
C SER A 145 -38.20 5.00 28.55
N GLU A 146 -38.21 6.16 29.20
CA GLU A 146 -38.19 6.24 30.66
C GLU A 146 -39.42 7.00 31.17
N ARG A 147 -40.35 6.21 31.72
CA ARG A 147 -41.34 6.62 32.71
C ARG A 147 -40.72 6.35 34.08
N GLY A 148 -40.79 7.32 34.98
CA GLY A 148 -40.38 7.21 36.38
C GLY A 148 -40.26 8.58 37.02
#